data_AF-A0A9E8J422-F1
#
_entry.id   AF-A0A9E8J422-F1
#
_cell.length_a   1.000
_cell.length_b   1.000
_cell.length_c   1.000
_cell.angle_alpha   90.00
_cell.angle_beta   90.00
_cell.angle_gamma   90.00
#
_symmetry.space_group_name_H-M   'P 1'
#
loop_
_entity.id
_entity.type
_entity.pdbx_description
1 polymer ?
#
loop_
_entity_poly.entity_id
_entity_poly.type
_entity_poly.pdbx_seq_one_letter_code
_entity_poly.pdbx_strand_id
1 'polypeptide(L)'
;MDWHAILRFIHVTSFAAWFGTVFASLFFLKTLEPKLTGSDNDPGDYPMLLQTYIKLETKVADAGFKTAIVSGLLLAFFFHGWTVGIMIKVGIIVLQVALTMGYIIKAIQPLQYPCSRSDYKKWYNLFTISLTMFALVLSVTFFLL
;
A
#
# COMPACT_ATOMS: atom_id res chain seq x y z
N MET A 1 25.20 -15.15 15.68
CA MET A 1 24.36 -14.58 14.60
C MET A 1 23.89 -13.21 15.07
N ASP A 2 24.08 -12.17 14.27
CA ASP A 2 23.64 -10.82 14.64
C ASP A 2 22.11 -10.71 14.47
N TRP A 3 21.38 -10.97 15.57
CA TRP A 3 19.92 -10.97 15.60
C TRP A 3 19.34 -9.61 15.22
N HIS A 4 20.03 -8.52 15.56
CA HIS A 4 19.64 -7.17 15.19
C HIS A 4 19.71 -6.97 13.66
N ALA A 5 20.79 -7.43 13.02
CA ALA A 5 20.93 -7.35 11.56
C ALA A 5 19.85 -8.15 10.81
N ILE A 6 19.51 -9.35 11.29
CA ILE A 6 18.45 -10.19 10.70
C ILE A 6 17.09 -9.51 10.82
N LEU A 7 16.76 -9.02 12.01
CA LEU A 7 15.48 -8.37 12.28
C LEU A 7 15.32 -7.09 11.45
N ARG A 8 16.40 -6.31 11.30
CA ARG A 8 16.44 -5.13 10.43
C ARG A 8 16.27 -5.51 8.96
N PHE A 9 16.92 -6.57 8.49
CA PHE A 9 16.78 -7.04 7.12
C PHE A 9 15.33 -7.45 6.82
N ILE A 10 14.70 -8.22 7.72
CA ILE A 10 13.28 -8.61 7.61
C ILE A 10 12.39 -7.36 7.56
N HIS A 11 12.65 -6.39 8.44
CA HIS A 11 11.86 -5.17 8.49
C HIS A 11 11.93 -4.38 7.18
N VAL A 12 13.14 -4.11 6.69
CA VAL A 12 13.36 -3.33 5.46
C VAL A 12 12.80 -4.06 4.24
N THR A 13 13.03 -5.37 4.12
CA THR A 13 12.52 -6.15 2.98
C THR A 13 10.99 -6.26 2.98
N SER A 14 10.37 -6.42 4.15
CA SER A 14 8.91 -6.43 4.28
C SER A 14 8.29 -5.08 3.94
N PHE A 15 8.91 -3.99 4.38
CA PHE A 15 8.53 -2.64 4.01
C PHE A 15 8.65 -2.40 2.50
N ALA A 16 9.76 -2.82 1.89
CA ALA A 16 9.97 -2.73 0.45
C ALA A 16 8.97 -3.57 -0.34
N ALA A 17 8.63 -4.78 0.14
CA ALA A 17 7.63 -5.64 -0.50
C ALA A 17 6.24 -5.01 -0.46
N TRP A 18 5.82 -4.48 0.70
CA TRP A 18 4.54 -3.79 0.86
C TRP A 18 4.45 -2.56 -0.05
N PHE A 19 5.53 -1.80 -0.20
CA PHE A 19 5.55 -0.64 -1.08
C PHE A 19 5.60 -1.03 -2.57
N GLY A 20 6.41 -2.04 -2.90
CA GLY A 20 6.57 -2.54 -4.26
C GLY A 20 5.24 -3.04 -4.85
N THR A 21 4.37 -3.64 -4.04
CA THR A 21 3.03 -4.03 -4.49
C THR A 21 2.18 -2.82 -4.90
N VAL A 22 2.24 -1.71 -4.17
CA VAL A 22 1.50 -0.49 -4.51
C VAL A 22 1.96 0.07 -5.87
N PHE A 23 3.28 0.04 -6.14
CA PHE A 23 3.82 0.44 -7.44
C PHE A 23 3.38 -0.48 -8.56
N ALA A 24 3.46 -1.81 -8.35
CA ALA A 24 2.99 -2.79 -9.32
C ALA A 24 1.51 -2.56 -9.67
N SER A 25 0.67 -2.25 -8.69
CA SER A 25 -0.75 -1.97 -8.88
C SER A 25 -0.98 -0.75 -9.76
N LEU A 26 -0.18 0.30 -9.60
CA LEU A 26 -0.28 1.50 -10.43
C LEU A 26 -0.01 1.18 -11.91
N PHE A 27 1.05 0.43 -12.21
CA PHE A 27 1.39 0.03 -13.59
C PHE A 27 0.33 -0.89 -14.19
N PHE A 28 -0.15 -1.85 -13.40
CA PHE A 28 -1.17 -2.79 -13.84
C PHE A 28 -2.48 -2.08 -14.15
N LEU A 29 -2.96 -1.20 -13.26
CA LEU A 29 -4.16 -0.41 -13.50
C LEU A 29 -3.98 0.52 -14.71
N LYS A 30 -2.82 1.18 -14.84
CA LYS A 30 -2.57 2.02 -16.03
C LYS A 30 -2.67 1.22 -17.34
N THR A 31 -2.23 -0.04 -17.31
CA THR A 31 -2.30 -0.96 -18.45
C THR A 31 -3.74 -1.38 -18.77
N LEU A 32 -4.56 -1.57 -17.74
CA LEU A 32 -5.97 -1.96 -17.89
C LEU A 32 -6.93 -0.80 -18.17
N GLU A 33 -6.53 0.46 -17.90
CA GLU A 33 -7.36 1.65 -18.09
C GLU A 33 -8.09 1.66 -19.45
N PRO A 34 -7.44 1.44 -20.61
CA PRO A 34 -8.13 1.49 -21.91
C PRO A 34 -9.21 0.41 -22.07
N LYS A 35 -9.01 -0.76 -21.44
CA LYS A 35 -9.93 -1.91 -21.51
C LYS A 35 -11.07 -1.80 -20.50
N LEU A 36 -10.88 -1.03 -19.43
CA LEU A 36 -11.85 -0.84 -18.36
C LEU A 36 -12.62 0.49 -18.44
N THR A 37 -12.26 1.38 -19.38
CA THR A 37 -12.85 2.72 -19.54
C THR A 37 -13.38 3.04 -20.94
N GLY A 38 -13.61 2.03 -21.77
CA GLY A 38 -14.05 2.16 -23.17
C GLY A 38 -15.54 1.93 -23.42
N SER A 39 -16.02 2.32 -24.60
CA SER A 39 -17.36 2.03 -25.14
C SER A 39 -17.43 0.69 -25.87
N ASP A 40 -16.38 -0.12 -25.83
CA ASP A 40 -16.39 -1.46 -26.41
C ASP A 40 -17.42 -2.29 -25.64
N ASN A 41 -18.44 -2.77 -26.34
CA ASN A 41 -19.60 -3.47 -25.77
C ASN A 41 -19.26 -4.81 -25.09
N ASP A 42 -17.99 -5.21 -25.06
CA ASP A 42 -17.53 -6.38 -24.33
C ASP A 42 -16.16 -6.12 -23.65
N PRO A 43 -16.13 -5.85 -22.34
CA PRO A 43 -14.89 -5.73 -21.57
C PRO A 43 -14.17 -7.08 -21.40
N GLY A 44 -14.70 -8.19 -21.95
CA GLY A 44 -14.14 -9.53 -21.82
C GLY A 44 -13.87 -9.91 -20.36
N ASP A 45 -12.77 -10.62 -20.13
CA ASP A 45 -12.37 -11.07 -18.78
C ASP A 45 -11.57 -10.03 -17.98
N TYR A 46 -11.34 -8.82 -18.50
CA TYR A 46 -10.51 -7.80 -17.84
C TYR A 46 -11.01 -7.38 -16.44
N PRO A 47 -12.33 -7.26 -16.18
CA PRO A 47 -12.84 -7.02 -14.82
C PRO A 47 -12.53 -8.18 -13.85
N MET A 48 -12.62 -9.43 -14.32
CA MET A 48 -12.31 -10.61 -13.51
C MET A 48 -10.81 -10.71 -13.22
N LEU A 49 -9.97 -10.36 -14.21
CA LEU A 49 -8.53 -10.27 -14.08
C LEU A 49 -8.13 -9.18 -13.07
N LEU A 50 -8.79 -8.01 -13.10
CA LEU A 50 -8.59 -6.96 -12.09
C LEU A 50 -8.96 -7.42 -10.69
N GLN A 51 -10.12 -8.08 -10.51
CA GLN A 51 -10.52 -8.60 -9.21
C GLN A 51 -9.54 -9.65 -8.66
N THR A 52 -9.06 -10.52 -9.54
CA THR A 52 -8.07 -11.55 -9.18
C THR A 52 -6.75 -10.90 -8.75
N TYR A 53 -6.31 -9.90 -9.51
CA TYR A 53 -5.13 -9.11 -9.18
C TYR A 53 -5.26 -8.40 -7.83
N ILE A 54 -6.36 -7.69 -7.57
CA ILE A 54 -6.59 -6.99 -6.29
C ILE A 54 -6.56 -7.97 -5.12
N LYS A 55 -7.19 -9.15 -5.25
CA LYS A 55 -7.14 -10.18 -4.18
C LYS A 55 -5.71 -10.65 -3.91
N LEU A 56 -4.92 -10.87 -4.96
CA LEU A 56 -3.52 -11.28 -4.83
C LEU A 56 -2.68 -10.16 -4.21
N GLU A 57 -2.79 -8.95 -4.73
CA GLU A 57 -2.09 -7.77 -4.26
C GLU A 57 -2.41 -7.51 -2.79
N THR A 58 -3.69 -7.49 -2.41
CA THR A 58 -4.11 -7.29 -1.01
C THR A 58 -3.47 -8.34 -0.10
N LYS A 59 -3.41 -9.61 -0.53
CA LYS A 59 -2.77 -10.67 0.26
C LYS A 59 -1.27 -10.44 0.46
N VAL A 60 -0.56 -10.05 -0.60
CA VAL A 60 0.89 -9.79 -0.54
C VAL A 60 1.19 -8.51 0.25
N ALA A 61 0.43 -7.45 0.01
CA ALA A 61 0.53 -6.18 0.72
C ALA A 61 0.26 -6.36 2.21
N ASP A 62 -0.80 -7.08 2.59
CA ASP A 62 -1.12 -7.38 3.99
C ASP A 62 -0.03 -8.18 4.68
N ALA A 63 0.56 -9.18 4.00
CA ALA A 63 1.64 -9.96 4.55
C ALA A 63 2.89 -9.11 4.77
N GLY A 64 3.29 -8.31 3.76
CA GLY A 64 4.41 -7.38 3.88
C GLY A 64 4.19 -6.35 4.99
N PHE A 65 2.99 -5.78 5.07
CA PHE A 65 2.61 -4.81 6.09
C PHE A 65 2.67 -5.40 7.51
N LYS A 66 2.04 -6.57 7.73
CA LYS A 66 2.06 -7.25 9.04
C LYS A 66 3.47 -7.59 9.48
N THR A 67 4.29 -8.14 8.58
CA THR A 67 5.68 -8.47 8.91
C THR A 67 6.50 -7.20 9.19
N ALA A 68 6.28 -6.11 8.45
CA ALA A 68 6.92 -4.83 8.72
C ALA A 68 6.55 -4.26 10.10
N ILE A 69 5.26 -4.34 10.50
CA ILE A 69 4.84 -3.93 11.84
C ILE A 69 5.49 -4.80 12.92
N VAL A 70 5.36 -6.13 12.81
CA VAL A 70 5.84 -7.05 13.85
C VAL A 70 7.35 -6.91 14.02
N SER A 71 8.11 -6.88 12.93
CA SER A 71 9.56 -6.67 12.99
C SER A 71 9.93 -5.30 13.54
N GLY A 72 9.16 -4.24 13.21
CA GLY A 72 9.37 -2.90 13.76
C GLY A 72 9.11 -2.82 15.27
N LEU A 73 8.05 -3.47 15.75
CA LEU A 73 7.75 -3.58 17.17
C LEU A 73 8.82 -4.37 17.93
N LEU A 74 9.30 -5.48 17.36
CA LEU A 74 10.40 -6.25 17.94
C LEU A 74 11.70 -5.42 17.98
N LEU A 75 12.00 -4.63 16.94
CA LEU A 75 13.16 -3.73 16.92
C LEU A 75 13.05 -2.65 17.99
N ALA A 76 11.87 -2.06 18.18
CA ALA A 76 11.61 -1.09 19.24
C ALA A 76 11.78 -1.73 20.63
N PHE A 77 11.17 -2.89 20.85
CA PHE A 77 11.17 -3.55 22.15
C PHE A 77 12.56 -4.03 22.58
N PHE A 78 13.31 -4.67 21.68
CA PHE A 78 14.57 -5.32 22.04
C PHE A 78 15.82 -4.44 21.84
N PHE A 79 15.77 -3.43 20.97
CA PHE A 79 16.99 -2.73 20.55
C PHE A 79 16.93 -1.20 20.61
N HIS A 80 15.79 -0.58 20.30
CA HIS A 80 15.70 0.88 20.13
C HIS A 80 14.95 1.61 21.26
N GLY A 81 14.21 0.89 22.10
CA GLY A 81 13.33 1.45 23.12
C GLY A 81 12.06 2.07 22.55
N TRP A 82 11.21 2.66 23.40
CA TRP A 82 9.98 3.37 23.01
C TRP A 82 10.21 4.88 23.12
N THR A 83 10.71 5.49 22.05
CA THR A 83 10.93 6.94 22.00
C THR A 83 9.71 7.68 21.43
N VAL A 84 9.65 9.00 21.63
CA VAL A 84 8.65 9.86 21.01
C VAL A 84 8.65 9.69 19.48
N GLY A 85 9.83 9.55 18.86
CA GLY A 85 9.96 9.29 17.42
C GLY A 85 9.29 7.98 16.98
N ILE A 86 9.36 6.92 17.78
CA ILE A 86 8.67 5.65 17.49
C ILE A 86 7.16 5.81 17.61
N MET A 87 6.68 6.54 18.63
CA MET A 87 5.25 6.83 18.78
C MET A 87 4.70 7.63 17.58
N ILE A 88 5.46 8.61 17.09
CA ILE A 88 5.11 9.37 15.87
C ILE A 88 5.02 8.43 14.66
N LYS A 89 6.02 7.56 14.45
CA LYS A 89 6.03 6.59 13.34
C LYS A 89 4.81 5.65 13.40
N VAL A 90 4.47 5.14 14.58
CA VAL A 90 3.27 4.32 14.78
C VAL A 90 2.01 5.10 14.42
N GLY A 91 1.88 6.34 14.88
CA GLY A 91 0.75 7.21 14.56
C GLY A 91 0.59 7.44 13.05
N ILE A 92 1.70 7.68 12.33
CA ILE A 92 1.68 7.87 10.87
C ILE A 92 1.26 6.58 10.16
N ILE A 93 1.75 5.41 10.59
CA ILE A 93 1.35 4.13 9.99
C ILE A 93 -0.15 3.87 10.20
N VAL A 94 -0.67 4.12 11.41
CA VAL A 94 -2.11 3.98 11.69
C VAL A 94 -2.92 4.93 10.81
N LEU A 95 -2.48 6.18 10.69
CA LEU A 95 -3.13 7.18 9.82
C LEU A 95 -3.11 6.73 8.35
N GLN A 96 -1.99 6.15 7.89
CA GLN A 96 -1.86 5.68 6.52
C GLN A 96 -2.89 4.58 6.22
N VAL A 97 -3.01 3.58 7.10
CA VAL A 97 -3.99 2.51 6.95
C VAL A 97 -5.42 3.05 6.98
N ALA A 98 -5.72 3.96 7.91
CA ALA A 98 -7.05 4.55 8.03
C ALA A 98 -7.46 5.31 6.76
N LEU A 99 -6.55 6.13 6.21
CA LEU A 99 -6.79 6.90 5.00
C LEU A 99 -6.93 6.01 3.76
N THR A 100 -6.05 5.03 3.58
CA THR A 100 -6.09 4.16 2.40
C THR A 100 -7.31 3.24 2.42
N MET A 101 -7.60 2.56 3.55
CA MET A 101 -8.78 1.71 3.63
C MET A 101 -10.09 2.50 3.61
N GLY A 102 -10.13 3.65 4.29
CA GLY A 102 -11.29 4.54 4.22
C GLY A 102 -11.58 4.99 2.79
N TYR A 103 -10.54 5.31 2.01
CA TYR A 103 -10.69 5.67 0.61
C TYR A 103 -11.12 4.48 -0.26
N ILE A 104 -10.55 3.29 -0.05
CA ILE A 104 -10.92 2.07 -0.78
C ILE A 104 -12.41 1.77 -0.61
N ILE A 105 -12.90 1.74 0.64
CA ILE A 105 -14.30 1.44 0.96
C ILE A 105 -15.23 2.48 0.33
N LYS A 106 -14.88 3.76 0.42
CA LYS A 106 -15.74 4.87 -0.02
C LYS A 106 -15.74 5.07 -1.54
N ALA A 107 -14.59 4.92 -2.20
CA ALA A 107 -14.39 5.39 -3.57
C ALA A 107 -14.07 4.27 -4.58
N ILE A 108 -13.46 3.17 -4.14
CA ILE A 108 -12.99 2.10 -5.04
C ILE A 108 -13.96 0.92 -5.08
N GLN A 109 -14.38 0.41 -3.92
CA GLN A 109 -15.34 -0.72 -3.84
C GLN A 109 -16.66 -0.48 -4.61
N PRO A 110 -17.22 0.75 -4.65
CA PRO A 110 -18.45 1.01 -5.41
C PRO A 110 -18.26 1.06 -6.94
N LEU A 111 -17.02 0.99 -7.45
CA LEU A 111 -16.77 1.05 -8.88
C LEU A 111 -17.28 -0.21 -9.58
N GLN A 112 -18.09 0.00 -10.62
CA GLN A 112 -18.52 -1.06 -11.54
C GLN A 112 -17.81 -0.89 -12.88
N TYR A 113 -17.31 -1.98 -13.44
CA TYR A 113 -16.60 -1.97 -14.72
C TYR A 113 -17.50 -2.50 -15.85
N PRO A 114 -17.40 -1.94 -17.06
CA PRO A 114 -16.56 -0.80 -17.44
C PRO A 114 -17.05 0.51 -16.78
N CYS A 115 -16.12 1.38 -16.40
CA CYS A 115 -16.42 2.64 -15.71
C CYS A 115 -16.00 3.85 -16.55
N SER A 116 -16.53 5.03 -16.25
CA SER A 116 -16.06 6.25 -16.91
C SER A 116 -14.58 6.53 -16.58
N ARG A 117 -13.84 7.19 -17.49
CA ARG A 117 -12.47 7.65 -17.19
C ARG A 117 -12.40 8.56 -15.95
N SER A 118 -13.45 9.35 -15.71
CA SER A 118 -13.58 10.17 -14.50
C SER A 118 -13.68 9.32 -13.23
N ASP A 119 -14.41 8.21 -13.28
CA ASP A 119 -14.48 7.27 -12.15
C ASP A 119 -13.17 6.51 -11.95
N TYR A 120 -12.52 6.14 -13.05
CA TYR A 120 -11.22 5.47 -13.00
C TYR A 120 -10.13 6.31 -12.32
N LYS A 121 -10.22 7.65 -12.37
CA LYS A 121 -9.31 8.55 -11.64
C LYS A 121 -9.29 8.32 -10.13
N LYS A 122 -10.33 7.71 -9.54
CA LYS A 122 -10.34 7.36 -8.12
C LYS A 122 -9.19 6.40 -7.77
N TRP A 123 -8.79 5.50 -8.67
CA TRP A 123 -7.60 4.66 -8.46
C TRP A 123 -6.33 5.51 -8.35
N TYR A 124 -6.13 6.47 -9.25
CA TYR A 124 -4.96 7.35 -9.20
C TYR A 124 -4.93 8.19 -7.92
N ASN A 125 -6.09 8.62 -7.43
CA ASN A 125 -6.18 9.32 -6.14
C ASN A 125 -5.78 8.42 -4.96
N LEU A 126 -6.20 7.15 -4.96
CA LEU A 126 -5.74 6.17 -3.96
C LEU A 126 -4.21 6.04 -3.98
N PHE A 127 -3.59 5.93 -5.15
CA PHE A 127 -2.14 5.89 -5.26
C PHE A 127 -1.48 7.16 -4.76
N THR A 128 -2.02 8.34 -5.09
CA THR A 128 -1.51 9.62 -4.57
C THR A 128 -1.54 9.66 -3.06
N ILE A 129 -2.62 9.19 -2.41
CA ILE A 129 -2.72 9.09 -0.95
C ILE A 129 -1.63 8.16 -0.41
N SER A 130 -1.52 6.94 -0.95
CA SER A 130 -0.54 5.95 -0.53
C SER A 130 0.90 6.44 -0.70
N LEU A 131 1.23 7.07 -1.83
CA LEU A 131 2.55 7.62 -2.13
C LEU A 131 2.91 8.81 -1.25
N THR A 132 1.94 9.69 -0.98
CA THR A 132 2.15 10.84 -0.09
C THR A 132 2.41 10.38 1.34
N MET A 133 1.63 9.42 1.85
CA MET A 133 1.85 8.85 3.17
C MET A 133 3.19 8.13 3.25
N PHE A 134 3.59 7.41 2.20
CA PHE A 134 4.91 6.81 2.13
C PHE A 134 6.03 7.85 2.17
N ALA A 135 5.94 8.91 1.37
CA ALA A 135 6.92 10.00 1.39
C ALA A 135 7.00 10.65 2.79
N LEU A 136 5.86 10.78 3.48
CA LEU A 136 5.81 11.26 4.85
C LEU A 136 6.51 10.30 5.83
N VAL A 137 6.26 8.99 5.73
CA VAL A 137 6.94 7.97 6.57
C VAL A 137 8.45 8.01 6.36
N LEU A 138 8.91 8.09 5.10
CA LEU A 138 10.34 8.22 4.81
C LEU A 138 10.91 9.51 5.37
N SER A 139 10.20 10.62 5.17
CA SER A 139 10.65 11.93 5.65
C SER A 139 10.83 11.94 7.16
N VAL A 140 9.85 11.43 7.90
CA VAL A 140 9.93 11.33 9.36
C VAL A 140 11.01 10.33 9.80
N THR A 141 11.20 9.25 9.04
CA THR A 141 12.21 8.24 9.37
C THR A 141 13.64 8.74 9.18
N PHE A 142 13.91 9.56 8.16
CA PHE A 142 15.25 10.03 7.83
C PHE A 142 15.59 11.43 8.37
N PHE A 143 14.61 12.31 8.55
CA PHE A 143 14.85 13.72 8.88
C PHE A 143 14.34 14.14 10.27
N LEU A 144 13.51 13.33 10.93
CA LEU A 144 12.98 13.64 12.28
C LEU A 144 13.76 12.88 13.38
N LEU A 145 15.06 12.74 13.17
CA LEU A 145 16.04 12.10 14.06
C LEU A 145 16.84 13.17 14.81
#